data_AF-A0A7Y5LIC8-F1
#
_entry.id   AF-A0A7Y5LIC8-F1
#
_cell.length_a   1.000
_cell.length_b   1.000
_cell.length_c   1.000
_cell.angle_alpha   90.00
_cell.angle_beta   90.00
_cell.angle_gamma   90.00
#
_symmetry.space_group_name_H-M   'P 1'
#
loop_
_entity.id
_entity.type
_entity.pdbx_description
1 polymer ?
#
loop_
_entity_poly.entity_id
_entity_poly.type
_entity_poly.pdbx_seq_one_letter_code
_entity_poly.pdbx_strand_id
1 'polypeptide(L)'
;LRWREPPDQSTLFRAANRYAADLLARTKSYAAMAGHGRVEASAGELEAEVSKAEAEGACILPLGWGAGLMAKSAWLDTGDETYRQVMSQVPLYAKAVQTGMPFPKTRRVVFFENQPAAMPGWVRLELTG
;
A
#
# COMPACT_ATOMS: atom_id res chain seq x y z
N LEU A 1 -13.08 -3.37 17.68
CA LEU A 1 -13.62 -4.42 16.78
C LEU A 1 -14.39 -5.41 17.65
N ARG A 2 -15.70 -5.59 17.43
CA ARG A 2 -16.52 -6.55 18.20
C ARG A 2 -16.53 -7.89 17.48
N TRP A 3 -15.39 -8.59 17.51
CA TRP A 3 -15.29 -9.90 16.88
C TRP A 3 -15.96 -10.96 17.75
N ARG A 4 -16.75 -11.82 17.11
CA ARG A 4 -17.46 -12.93 17.79
C ARG A 4 -16.49 -14.01 18.24
N GLU A 5 -15.46 -14.26 17.43
CA GLU A 5 -14.34 -15.15 17.70
C GLU A 5 -13.04 -14.46 17.24
N PRO A 6 -11.89 -14.69 17.90
CA PRO A 6 -10.61 -14.17 17.44
C PRO A 6 -10.29 -14.71 16.03
N PRO A 7 -9.76 -13.89 15.10
CA PRO A 7 -9.37 -14.35 13.78
C PRO A 7 -8.20 -15.31 13.91
N ASP A 8 -8.25 -16.37 13.13
CA ASP A 8 -7.13 -17.28 12.95
C ASP A 8 -6.05 -16.67 12.04
N GLN A 9 -4.90 -17.33 11.97
CA GLN A 9 -3.79 -16.94 11.10
C GLN A 9 -4.24 -16.80 9.64
N SER A 10 -5.06 -17.74 9.15
CA SER A 10 -5.51 -17.76 7.75
C SER A 10 -6.34 -16.51 7.42
N THR A 11 -7.19 -16.07 8.34
CA THR A 11 -7.99 -14.84 8.19
C THR A 11 -7.11 -13.60 8.20
N LEU A 12 -6.13 -13.53 9.10
CA LEU A 12 -5.21 -12.41 9.18
C LEU A 12 -4.34 -12.30 7.93
N PHE A 13 -3.78 -13.40 7.46
CA PHE A 13 -2.90 -13.42 6.29
C PHE A 13 -3.65 -13.07 5.01
N ARG A 14 -4.88 -13.58 4.84
CA ARG A 14 -5.76 -13.21 3.73
C ARG A 14 -6.13 -11.74 3.74
N ALA A 15 -6.43 -11.18 4.93
CA ALA A 15 -6.72 -9.76 5.06
C ALA A 15 -5.49 -8.89 4.71
N ALA A 16 -4.30 -9.30 5.15
CA ALA A 16 -3.03 -8.64 4.82
C ALA A 16 -2.75 -8.68 3.31
N ASN A 17 -2.87 -9.85 2.67
CA ASN A 17 -2.67 -10.01 1.22
C ASN A 17 -3.65 -9.19 0.40
N ARG A 18 -4.94 -9.18 0.78
CA ARG A 18 -5.94 -8.33 0.12
C ARG A 18 -5.56 -6.85 0.20
N TYR A 19 -5.21 -6.38 1.40
CA TYR A 19 -4.81 -4.99 1.59
C TYR A 19 -3.52 -4.64 0.81
N ALA A 20 -2.55 -5.56 0.79
CA ALA A 20 -1.33 -5.41 0.01
C ALA A 20 -1.63 -5.30 -1.49
N ALA A 21 -2.47 -6.18 -2.03
CA ALA A 21 -2.90 -6.15 -3.42
C ALA A 21 -3.60 -4.83 -3.78
N ASP A 22 -4.54 -4.36 -2.94
CA ASP A 22 -5.24 -3.09 -3.18
C ASP A 22 -4.29 -1.88 -3.16
N LEU A 23 -3.30 -1.89 -2.27
CA LEU A 23 -2.28 -0.84 -2.20
C LEU A 23 -1.32 -0.88 -3.40
N LEU A 24 -0.91 -2.07 -3.84
CA LEU A 24 -0.06 -2.26 -5.00
C LEU A 24 -0.76 -1.83 -6.28
N ALA A 25 -2.02 -2.21 -6.48
CA ALA A 25 -2.82 -1.81 -7.63
C ALA A 25 -2.89 -0.29 -7.77
N ARG A 26 -3.14 0.43 -6.66
CA ARG A 26 -3.15 1.91 -6.63
C ARG A 26 -1.77 2.50 -6.93
N THR A 27 -0.71 1.87 -6.43
CA THR A 27 0.67 2.29 -6.70
C THR A 27 1.00 2.12 -8.18
N LYS A 28 0.62 0.99 -8.77
CA LYS A 28 0.81 0.66 -10.18
C LYS A 28 0.07 1.64 -11.09
N SER A 29 -1.21 1.91 -10.82
CA SER A 29 -1.97 2.91 -11.57
C SER A 29 -1.32 4.29 -11.52
N TYR A 30 -0.82 4.70 -10.36
CA TYR A 30 -0.11 5.97 -10.23
C TYR A 30 1.22 5.98 -10.98
N ALA A 31 2.02 4.93 -10.87
CA ALA A 31 3.29 4.80 -11.58
C ALA A 31 3.11 4.87 -13.10
N ALA A 32 2.06 4.21 -13.62
CA ALA A 32 1.68 4.28 -15.03
C ALA A 32 1.32 5.71 -15.45
N MET A 33 0.46 6.40 -14.70
CA MET A 33 0.08 7.81 -14.99
C MET A 33 1.28 8.77 -14.94
N ALA A 34 2.24 8.52 -14.06
CA ALA A 34 3.44 9.34 -13.90
C ALA A 34 4.58 8.98 -14.87
N GLY A 35 4.42 7.95 -15.72
CA GLY A 35 5.46 7.49 -16.64
C GLY A 35 6.64 6.78 -15.96
N HIS A 36 6.44 6.23 -14.76
CA HIS A 36 7.48 5.53 -13.99
C HIS A 36 7.43 4.01 -14.24
N GLY A 37 7.74 3.58 -15.46
CA GLY A 37 7.59 2.19 -15.90
C GLY A 37 8.35 1.15 -15.06
N ARG A 38 9.55 1.47 -14.54
CA ARG A 38 10.29 0.55 -13.64
C ARG A 38 9.55 0.34 -12.32
N VAL A 39 8.95 1.39 -11.76
CA VAL A 39 8.14 1.30 -10.53
C VAL A 39 6.85 0.51 -10.78
N GLU A 40 6.21 0.71 -11.92
CA GLU A 40 5.04 -0.06 -12.34
C GLU A 40 5.36 -1.56 -12.44
N ALA A 41 6.48 -1.92 -13.09
CA ALA A 41 6.95 -3.29 -13.21
C ALA A 41 7.23 -3.91 -11.83
N SER A 42 7.97 -3.19 -10.96
CA SER A 42 8.25 -3.64 -9.60
C SER A 42 6.99 -3.85 -8.76
N ALA A 43 5.96 -3.01 -8.93
CA ALA A 43 4.66 -3.21 -8.28
C ALA A 43 3.98 -4.49 -8.80
N GLY A 44 4.05 -4.76 -10.11
CA GLY A 44 3.52 -5.99 -10.70
C GLY A 44 4.22 -7.26 -10.22
N GLU A 45 5.54 -7.21 -10.04
CA GLU A 45 6.31 -8.31 -9.44
C GLU A 45 5.85 -8.58 -8.00
N LEU A 46 5.64 -7.53 -7.21
CA LEU A 46 5.09 -7.67 -5.85
C LEU A 46 3.66 -8.22 -5.83
N GLU A 47 2.80 -7.86 -6.79
CA GLU A 47 1.45 -8.45 -6.92
C GLU A 47 1.51 -9.96 -7.18
N ALA A 48 2.49 -10.41 -7.99
CA ALA A 48 2.73 -11.84 -8.21
C ALA A 48 3.22 -12.52 -6.93
N GLU A 49 4.11 -11.90 -6.17
CA GLU A 49 4.58 -12.40 -4.88
C GLU A 49 3.46 -12.47 -3.81
N VAL A 50 2.50 -11.54 -3.83
CA VAL A 50 1.29 -11.63 -2.97
C VAL A 50 0.51 -12.91 -3.27
N SER A 51 0.28 -13.19 -4.56
CA SER A 51 -0.46 -14.37 -5.01
C SER A 51 0.26 -15.66 -4.63
N LYS A 52 1.59 -15.69 -4.78
CA LYS A 52 2.43 -16.81 -4.38
C LYS A 52 2.43 -17.02 -2.86
N ALA A 53 2.60 -15.95 -2.08
CA ALA A 53 2.60 -16.03 -0.63
C ALA A 53 1.25 -16.56 -0.10
N GLU A 54 0.13 -16.12 -0.68
CA GLU A 54 -1.19 -16.64 -0.32
C GLU A 54 -1.32 -18.15 -0.54
N ALA A 55 -0.85 -18.66 -1.68
CA ALA A 55 -0.86 -20.09 -1.98
C ALA A 55 0.02 -20.92 -1.02
N GLU A 56 1.08 -20.32 -0.49
CA GLU A 56 2.04 -20.94 0.44
C GLU A 56 1.66 -20.75 1.92
N GLY A 57 0.49 -20.17 2.22
CA GLY A 57 0.07 -19.91 3.61
C GLY A 57 0.87 -18.82 4.31
N ALA A 58 1.48 -17.92 3.54
CA ALA A 58 2.22 -16.74 3.96
C ALA A 58 1.46 -15.45 3.60
N CYS A 59 1.98 -14.29 4.03
CA CYS A 59 1.47 -13.01 3.56
C CYS A 59 2.56 -12.00 3.22
N ILE A 60 2.22 -11.09 2.31
CA ILE A 60 3.01 -9.90 2.01
C ILE A 60 2.36 -8.72 2.72
N LEU A 61 3.16 -7.90 3.40
CA LEU A 61 2.66 -6.69 4.04
C LEU A 61 3.65 -5.53 3.94
N PRO A 62 3.14 -4.29 3.93
CA PRO A 62 3.99 -3.12 4.00
C PRO A 62 4.46 -2.86 5.44
N LEU A 63 5.78 -2.94 5.68
CA LEU A 63 6.41 -2.71 6.97
C LEU A 63 7.25 -1.42 6.98
N GLY A 64 7.24 -0.72 8.12
CA GLY A 64 7.95 0.54 8.31
C GLY A 64 7.34 1.72 7.55
N TRP A 65 8.09 2.82 7.48
CA TRP A 65 7.64 4.09 6.89
C TRP A 65 7.93 4.23 5.40
N GLY A 66 8.66 3.27 4.80
CA GLY A 66 8.98 3.24 3.38
C GLY A 66 7.73 3.19 2.50
N ALA A 67 6.74 2.39 2.89
CA ALA A 67 5.49 2.21 2.16
C ALA A 67 4.53 3.42 2.23
N GLY A 68 4.87 4.46 3.00
CA GLY A 68 4.14 5.73 3.04
C GLY A 68 2.85 5.72 3.87
N LEU A 69 2.12 6.84 3.82
CA LEU A 69 0.91 7.08 4.62
C LEU A 69 -0.18 6.04 4.35
N MET A 70 -0.38 5.67 3.08
CA MET A 70 -1.46 4.76 2.71
C MET A 70 -1.29 3.42 3.41
N ALA A 71 -0.06 2.88 3.50
CA ALA A 71 0.27 1.65 4.23
C ALA A 71 0.11 1.73 5.76
N LYS A 72 -0.26 2.90 6.31
CA LYS A 72 -0.56 3.13 7.72
C LYS A 72 -1.99 3.64 7.94
N SER A 73 -2.78 3.66 6.88
CA SER A 73 -4.18 4.05 6.89
C SER A 73 -5.05 2.82 6.61
N ALA A 74 -6.13 2.66 7.36
CA ALA A 74 -7.15 1.65 7.03
C ALA A 74 -7.97 2.02 5.79
N TRP A 75 -7.87 3.28 5.33
CA TRP A 75 -8.59 3.82 4.18
C TRP A 75 -7.63 4.00 3.00
N LEU A 76 -7.82 3.19 1.95
CA LEU A 76 -6.99 3.24 0.74
C LEU A 76 -7.56 4.18 -0.33
N ASP A 77 -8.86 4.44 -0.31
CA ASP A 77 -9.48 5.34 -1.28
C ASP A 77 -9.37 6.80 -0.89
N THR A 78 -8.28 7.44 -1.29
CA THR A 78 -7.98 8.84 -0.94
C THR A 78 -8.69 9.86 -1.82
N GLY A 79 -9.40 9.40 -2.85
CA GLY A 79 -10.32 10.20 -3.66
C GLY A 79 -11.71 10.35 -3.04
N ASP A 80 -12.06 9.50 -2.08
CA ASP A 80 -13.34 9.54 -1.39
C ASP A 80 -13.53 10.86 -0.61
N GLU A 81 -14.69 11.49 -0.79
CA GLU A 81 -14.98 12.80 -0.20
C GLU A 81 -15.01 12.76 1.33
N THR A 82 -15.48 11.65 1.92
CA THR A 82 -15.47 11.46 3.38
C THR A 82 -14.05 11.41 3.90
N TYR A 83 -13.18 10.65 3.23
CA TYR A 83 -11.76 10.61 3.57
C TYR A 83 -11.13 12.01 3.48
N ARG A 84 -11.39 12.75 2.39
CA ARG A 84 -10.86 14.12 2.21
C ARG A 84 -11.39 15.07 3.28
N GLN A 85 -12.67 14.99 3.63
CA GLN A 85 -13.26 15.80 4.68
C GLN A 85 -12.58 15.54 6.04
N VAL A 86 -12.38 14.27 6.40
CA VAL A 86 -11.65 13.91 7.63
C VAL A 86 -10.21 14.44 7.60
N MET A 87 -9.48 14.22 6.50
CA MET A 87 -8.10 14.66 6.38
C MET A 87 -7.95 16.19 6.34
N SER A 88 -8.98 16.92 5.89
CA SER A 88 -9.00 18.39 5.90
C SER A 88 -9.02 18.98 7.32
N GLN A 89 -9.51 18.21 8.31
CA GLN A 89 -9.54 18.62 9.72
C GLN A 89 -8.19 18.41 10.41
N VAL A 90 -7.26 17.67 9.79
CA VAL A 90 -5.92 17.43 10.34
C VAL A 90 -4.98 18.55 9.84
N PRO A 91 -4.47 19.44 10.71
CA PRO A 91 -3.68 20.61 10.28
C PRO A 91 -2.46 20.26 9.41
N LEU A 92 -1.85 19.09 9.66
CA LEU A 92 -0.71 18.59 8.89
C LEU A 92 -1.05 18.30 7.41
N TYR A 93 -2.31 17.91 7.12
CA TYR A 93 -2.73 17.46 5.79
C TYR A 93 -3.73 18.41 5.11
N ALA A 94 -4.33 19.34 5.85
CA ALA A 94 -5.35 20.27 5.35
C ALA A 94 -4.94 20.96 4.04
N LYS A 95 -3.73 21.55 4.01
CA LYS A 95 -3.21 22.21 2.80
C LYS A 95 -3.03 21.25 1.63
N ALA A 96 -2.55 20.03 1.88
CA ALA A 96 -2.29 19.05 0.83
C ALA A 96 -3.58 18.55 0.18
N VAL A 97 -4.64 18.34 0.98
CA VAL A 97 -5.96 17.89 0.49
C VAL A 97 -6.68 18.99 -0.30
N GLN A 98 -6.45 20.27 -0.01
CA GLN A 98 -7.06 21.39 -0.73
C GLN A 98 -6.50 21.62 -2.15
N THR A 99 -5.34 21.04 -2.50
CA THR A 99 -4.68 21.30 -3.79
C THR A 99 -5.37 20.71 -5.01
N GLY A 100 -6.39 19.85 -4.83
CA GLY A 100 -7.01 19.07 -5.91
C GLY A 100 -6.12 17.96 -6.51
N MET A 101 -4.85 17.88 -6.10
CA MET A 101 -3.94 16.83 -6.54
C MET A 101 -4.28 15.49 -5.87
N PRO A 102 -3.86 14.35 -6.46
CA PRO A 102 -3.91 13.05 -5.79
C PRO A 102 -3.23 13.13 -4.42
N PHE A 103 -3.96 12.70 -3.38
CA PHE A 103 -3.47 12.69 -2.02
C PHE A 103 -3.14 11.25 -1.58
N PRO A 104 -2.06 11.01 -0.81
CA PRO A 104 -0.96 11.94 -0.59
C PRO A 104 -0.22 12.23 -1.90
N LYS A 105 0.41 13.39 -2.04
CA LYS A 105 1.28 13.68 -3.19
C LYS A 105 2.60 12.93 -3.10
N THR A 106 3.18 12.87 -1.90
CA THR A 106 4.48 12.24 -1.66
C THR A 106 4.39 10.72 -1.74
N ARG A 107 5.25 10.11 -2.56
CA ARG A 107 5.51 8.67 -2.61
C ARG A 107 7.01 8.46 -2.45
N ARG A 108 7.40 7.43 -1.70
CA ARG A 108 8.81 7.07 -1.52
C ARG A 108 9.15 5.98 -2.52
N VAL A 109 10.20 6.20 -3.29
CA VAL A 109 10.71 5.24 -4.27
C VAL A 109 12.21 5.10 -4.08
N VAL A 110 12.72 3.88 -4.28
CA VAL A 110 14.14 3.58 -4.32
C VAL A 110 14.63 3.79 -5.76
N PHE A 111 15.78 4.43 -5.88
CA PHE A 111 16.42 4.67 -7.16
C PHE A 111 17.49 3.61 -7.42
N PHE A 112 17.45 3.02 -8.61
CA PHE A 112 18.52 2.18 -9.15
C PHE A 112 19.05 2.83 -10.42
N GLU A 113 20.38 2.96 -10.52
CA GLU A 113 21.03 3.59 -11.69
C GLU A 113 20.46 4.99 -12.01
N ASN A 114 20.20 5.79 -10.97
CA ASN A 114 19.60 7.12 -11.08
C ASN A 114 18.19 7.14 -11.72
N GLN A 115 17.47 6.02 -11.69
CA GLN A 115 16.08 5.91 -12.14
C GLN A 115 15.19 5.40 -11.00
N PRO A 116 13.97 5.94 -10.83
CA PRO A 116 13.01 5.42 -9.86
C PRO A 116 12.63 3.99 -10.25
N ALA A 117 12.78 3.04 -9.32
CA ALA A 117 12.75 1.63 -9.65
C ALA A 117 11.82 0.78 -8.78
N ALA A 118 11.78 0.99 -7.46
CA ALA A 118 11.02 0.11 -6.56
C ALA A 118 10.42 0.84 -5.36
N MET A 119 9.42 0.22 -4.72
CA MET A 119 8.83 0.70 -3.47
C MET A 119 9.55 0.08 -2.26
N PRO A 120 10.02 0.88 -1.28
CA PRO A 120 10.64 0.33 -0.09
C PRO A 120 9.60 -0.16 0.94
N GLY A 121 10.01 -1.11 1.78
CA GLY A 121 9.24 -1.51 2.96
C GLY A 121 8.15 -2.55 2.69
N TRP A 122 8.38 -3.49 1.77
CA TRP A 122 7.54 -4.67 1.59
C TRP A 122 8.26 -5.88 2.16
N VAL A 123 7.55 -6.69 2.94
CA VAL A 123 8.10 -7.88 3.57
C VAL A 123 7.16 -9.05 3.38
N ARG A 124 7.74 -10.25 3.31
CA ARG A 124 7.03 -11.51 3.42
C ARG A 124 7.06 -11.98 4.87
N LEU A 125 5.91 -12.39 5.38
CA LEU A 125 5.75 -13.00 6.70
C LEU A 125 5.26 -14.43 6.52
N GLU A 126 6.03 -15.35 7.09
CA GLU A 126 5.72 -16.77 7.18
C GLU A 126 6.02 -17.22 8.62
N LEU A 127 5.20 -18.14 9.12
CA LEU A 127 5.41 -18.73 10.44
C LEU A 127 5.96 -20.13 10.24
N THR A 128 7.17 -20.36 10.73
CA THR A 128 7.76 -21.71 10.83
C THR A 128 7.18 -22.40 12.07
N GLY A 129 6.50 -23.52 11.86
CA GLY A 129 6.10 -24.47 12.89
C GLY A 129 7.16 -25.54 13.09
#